data_AF-U2PAM4-F1
#
_entry.id   AF-U2PAM4-F1
#
_cell.length_a   1.000
_cell.length_b   1.000
_cell.length_c   1.000
_cell.angle_alpha   90.00
_cell.angle_beta   90.00
_cell.angle_gamma   90.00
#
_symmetry.space_group_name_H-M   'P 1'
#
loop_
_entity.id
_entity.type
_entity.pdbx_description
1 polymer ?
#
loop_
_entity_poly.entity_id
_entity_poly.type
_entity_poly.pdbx_seq_one_letter_code
_entity_poly.pdbx_strand_id
1 'polypeptide(L)'
;MKRKYRLMRVMIYERKALENYINSMAKDNWHVDKLGLNYIRFENREDSIHYVVVLNGDIEEKDMMYETNAQKKLRSFMEDFDLNFVCSNGMFQIYSSRQDLDIYTDEQTELSTIC
;
A
#
# COMPACT_ATOMS: atom_id res chain seq x y z
N MET A 1 10.87 20.33 -6.18
CA MET A 1 10.16 19.34 -5.33
C MET A 1 11.18 18.54 -4.54
N LYS A 2 11.07 18.49 -3.20
CA LYS A 2 12.03 17.78 -2.33
C LYS A 2 11.68 16.30 -2.24
N ARG A 3 12.68 15.43 -2.23
CA ARG A 3 12.55 13.97 -2.16
C ARG A 3 13.27 13.40 -0.94
N LYS A 4 12.71 12.36 -0.33
CA LYS A 4 13.32 11.61 0.77
C LYS A 4 13.23 10.12 0.49
N TYR A 5 14.29 9.40 0.79
CA TYR A 5 14.33 7.94 0.72
C TYR A 5 14.46 7.36 2.13
N ARG A 6 13.80 6.23 2.34
CA ARG A 6 13.88 5.45 3.58
C ARG A 6 14.11 4.00 3.20
N LEU A 7 15.20 3.43 3.68
CA LEU A 7 15.41 1.99 3.61
C LEU A 7 14.40 1.31 4.52
N MET A 8 13.85 0.20 4.06
CA MET A 8 12.88 -0.55 4.83
C MET A 8 12.85 -1.99 4.37
N ARG A 9 12.67 -2.91 5.31
CA ARG A 9 12.39 -4.31 5.04
C ARG A 9 11.11 -4.63 5.78
N VAL A 10 9.98 -4.58 5.08
CA VAL A 10 8.65 -4.81 5.67
C VAL A 10 8.22 -6.23 5.33
N MET A 11 7.84 -6.97 6.36
CA MET A 11 7.23 -8.29 6.20
C MET A 11 5.71 -8.16 6.08
N ILE A 12 5.05 -9.17 5.50
CA ILE A 12 3.60 -9.18 5.27
C ILE A 12 2.78 -8.83 6.52
N TYR A 13 3.17 -9.37 7.68
CA TYR A 13 2.51 -9.12 8.96
C TYR A 13 2.71 -7.70 9.53
N GLU A 14 3.62 -6.91 8.95
CA GLU A 14 3.89 -5.53 9.37
C GLU A 14 3.06 -4.50 8.56
N ARG A 15 2.07 -4.95 7.79
CA ARG A 15 1.19 -4.12 6.96
C ARG A 15 0.66 -2.88 7.69
N LYS A 16 0.04 -3.05 8.87
CA LYS A 16 -0.54 -1.92 9.62
C LYS A 16 0.54 -0.99 10.17
N ALA A 17 1.71 -1.52 10.56
CA ALA A 17 2.84 -0.69 10.98
C ALA A 17 3.36 0.18 9.84
N LEU A 18 3.42 -0.38 8.62
CA LEU A 18 3.76 0.37 7.41
C LEU A 18 2.72 1.47 7.11
N GLU A 19 1.43 1.14 7.17
CA GLU A 19 0.34 2.11 6.98
C GLU A 19 0.40 3.27 7.99
N ASN A 20 0.57 2.95 9.28
CA ASN A 20 0.69 3.95 10.34
C ASN A 20 1.92 4.84 10.13
N TYR A 21 3.05 4.26 9.73
CA TYR A 21 4.27 5.02 9.44
C TYR A 21 4.07 5.98 8.27
N ILE A 22 3.50 5.51 7.15
CA ILE A 22 3.24 6.35 5.99
C ILE A 22 2.28 7.50 6.33
N ASN A 23 1.20 7.21 7.05
CA ASN A 23 0.24 8.25 7.48
C ASN A 23 0.87 9.24 8.48
N SER A 24 1.81 8.80 9.33
CA SER A 24 2.55 9.70 10.20
C SER A 24 3.44 10.67 9.40
N MET A 25 4.05 10.21 8.31
CA MET A 25 4.85 11.04 7.41
C MET A 25 3.99 12.03 6.62
N ALA A 26 2.78 11.63 6.23
CA ALA A 26 1.84 12.48 5.52
C ALA A 26 1.41 13.71 6.35
N LYS A 27 1.32 13.57 7.68
CA LYS A 27 1.05 14.71 8.60
C LYS A 27 2.14 15.80 8.53
N ASP A 28 3.35 15.42 8.14
CA ASP A 28 4.49 16.33 7.93
C ASP A 28 4.70 16.68 6.45
N ASN A 29 3.65 16.59 5.62
CA ASN A 29 3.67 16.90 4.17
C ASN A 29 4.62 15.99 3.37
N TRP A 30 4.91 14.77 3.84
CA TRP A 30 5.73 13.78 3.11
C TRP A 30 4.86 12.65 2.58
N HIS A 31 4.64 12.66 1.27
CA HIS A 31 3.70 11.78 0.58
C HIS A 31 4.43 10.67 -0.15
N VAL A 32 3.93 9.44 -0.06
CA VAL A 32 4.50 8.31 -0.81
C VAL A 32 4.33 8.56 -2.30
N ASP A 33 5.40 8.31 -3.04
CA ASP A 33 5.44 8.39 -4.49
C ASP A 33 5.96 7.07 -5.10
N LYS A 34 6.87 6.36 -4.41
CA LYS A 34 7.32 5.04 -4.87
C LYS A 34 7.62 4.09 -3.74
N LEU A 35 7.20 2.85 -3.91
CA LEU A 35 7.57 1.70 -3.08
C LEU A 35 8.49 0.79 -3.89
N GLY A 36 9.71 0.58 -3.39
CA GLY A 36 10.63 -0.44 -3.89
C GLY A 36 10.59 -1.69 -3.01
N LEU A 37 11.37 -2.71 -3.37
CA LEU A 37 11.50 -3.91 -2.54
C LEU A 37 12.06 -3.59 -1.14
N ASN A 38 13.06 -2.71 -1.07
CA ASN A 38 13.78 -2.40 0.17
C ASN A 38 13.78 -0.90 0.53
N TYR A 39 12.91 -0.11 -0.08
CA TYR A 39 12.85 1.33 0.19
C TYR A 39 11.47 1.94 -0.09
N ILE A 40 11.20 3.08 0.55
CA ILE A 40 10.14 4.01 0.16
C ILE A 40 10.75 5.34 -0.23
N ARG A 41 10.21 5.92 -1.31
CA ARG A 41 10.44 7.29 -1.72
C ARG A 41 9.22 8.14 -1.39
N PHE A 42 9.49 9.25 -0.72
CA PHE A 42 8.52 10.28 -0.40
C PHE A 42 8.83 11.56 -1.20
N GLU A 43 7.79 12.28 -1.55
CA GLU A 43 7.84 13.62 -2.12
C GLU A 43 7.12 14.59 -1.20
N ASN A 44 7.69 15.78 -1.04
CA ASN A 44 7.08 16.81 -0.20
C ASN A 44 6.02 17.58 -0.99
N ARG A 45 4.79 17.56 -0.50
CA ARG A 45 3.59 18.18 -1.09
C ARG A 45 2.69 18.70 0.03
N GLU A 46 2.01 19.82 -0.21
CA GLU A 46 1.08 20.41 0.76
C GLU A 46 -0.35 19.98 0.43
N ASP A 47 -0.67 18.73 0.74
CA ASP A 47 -1.98 18.13 0.53
C ASP A 47 -2.36 17.21 1.70
N SER A 48 -3.63 17.24 2.11
CA SER A 48 -4.14 16.35 3.15
C SER A 48 -4.64 15.06 2.50
N ILE A 49 -3.89 13.98 2.69
CA ILE A 49 -4.15 12.66 2.13
C ILE A 49 -3.97 11.60 3.21
N HIS A 50 -4.87 10.63 3.23
CA HIS A 50 -4.78 9.41 4.02
C HIS A 50 -4.34 8.24 3.13
N TYR A 51 -3.54 7.33 3.66
CA TYR A 51 -3.03 6.16 2.94
C TYR A 51 -3.61 4.87 3.49
N VAL A 52 -3.92 3.96 2.58
CA VAL A 52 -4.30 2.58 2.88
C VAL A 52 -3.26 1.64 2.28
N VAL A 53 -2.77 0.68 3.07
CA VAL A 53 -1.82 -0.34 2.63
C VAL A 53 -2.53 -1.67 2.54
N VAL A 54 -2.55 -2.24 1.34
CA VAL A 54 -3.25 -3.48 1.03
C VAL A 54 -2.23 -4.54 0.68
N LEU A 55 -2.38 -5.73 1.27
CA LEU A 55 -1.64 -6.92 0.86
C LEU A 55 -2.21 -7.44 -0.46
N ASN A 56 -1.35 -7.75 -1.41
CA ASN A 56 -1.80 -8.57 -2.52
C ASN A 56 -2.09 -9.98 -1.97
N GLY A 57 -3.29 -10.52 -2.20
CA GLY A 57 -3.59 -11.92 -1.89
C GLY A 57 -2.79 -12.87 -2.79
N ASP A 58 -2.55 -14.10 -2.31
CA ASP A 58 -1.88 -15.20 -3.02
C ASP A 58 -0.64 -14.78 -3.83
N ILE A 59 0.36 -14.26 -3.14
CA ILE A 59 1.65 -13.92 -3.74
C ILE A 59 2.58 -15.11 -3.58
N GLU A 60 2.85 -15.82 -4.66
CA GLU A 60 4.04 -16.65 -4.71
C GLU A 60 5.29 -15.76 -4.83
N GLU A 61 6.40 -16.16 -4.21
CA GLU A 61 7.65 -15.39 -4.22
C GLU A 61 8.15 -15.05 -5.63
N LYS A 62 7.81 -15.92 -6.61
CA LYS A 62 8.08 -15.73 -8.04
C LYS A 62 7.34 -14.53 -8.66
N ASP A 63 6.20 -14.13 -8.09
CA ASP A 63 5.30 -13.10 -8.61
C ASP A 63 5.58 -11.71 -8.02
N MET A 64 6.55 -11.59 -7.08
CA MET A 64 6.94 -10.31 -6.49
C MET A 64 7.56 -9.32 -7.48
N MET A 65 7.91 -9.77 -8.70
CA MET A 65 8.54 -8.94 -9.73
C MET A 65 7.59 -8.44 -10.85
N TYR A 66 6.37 -8.97 -10.95
CA TYR A 66 5.44 -8.63 -12.04
C TYR A 66 4.03 -8.39 -11.53
N GLU A 67 3.32 -7.47 -12.17
CA GLU A 67 1.91 -7.21 -11.83
C GLU A 67 1.00 -8.32 -12.36
N THR A 68 0.31 -9.02 -11.46
CA THR A 68 -0.60 -10.12 -11.82
C THR A 68 -2.00 -9.62 -12.16
N ASN A 69 -2.78 -10.43 -12.90
CA ASN A 69 -4.19 -10.11 -13.18
C ASN A 69 -5.04 -10.01 -11.89
N ALA A 70 -4.69 -10.76 -10.84
CA ALA A 70 -5.36 -10.66 -9.54
C ALA A 70 -5.11 -9.28 -8.90
N GLN A 71 -3.87 -8.80 -8.96
CA GLN A 71 -3.49 -7.47 -8.45
C GLN A 71 -4.22 -6.34 -9.20
N LYS A 72 -4.39 -6.48 -10.53
CA LYS A 72 -5.19 -5.54 -11.34
C LYS A 72 -6.67 -5.54 -10.95
N LYS A 73 -7.28 -6.72 -10.78
CA LYS A 73 -8.67 -6.85 -10.32
C LYS A 73 -8.86 -6.22 -8.94
N LEU A 74 -7.93 -6.47 -8.02
CA LEU A 74 -7.94 -5.83 -6.71
C LEU A 74 -7.84 -4.30 -6.85
N ARG A 75 -6.97 -3.77 -7.71
CA ARG A 75 -6.90 -2.32 -7.97
C ARG A 75 -8.23 -1.77 -8.44
N SER A 76 -8.84 -2.37 -9.47
CA SER A 76 -10.14 -1.92 -9.97
C SER A 76 -11.21 -1.95 -8.88
N PHE A 77 -11.26 -3.01 -8.09
CA PHE A 77 -12.16 -3.10 -6.94
C PHE A 77 -11.92 -1.97 -5.93
N MET A 78 -10.67 -1.67 -5.57
CA MET A 78 -10.36 -0.59 -4.62
C MET A 78 -10.73 0.79 -5.18
N GLU A 79 -10.49 1.02 -6.47
CA GLU A 79 -10.86 2.27 -7.15
C GLU A 79 -12.38 2.52 -7.16
N ASP A 80 -13.21 1.46 -7.13
CA ASP A 80 -14.67 1.57 -6.97
C ASP A 80 -15.08 2.12 -5.59
N PHE A 81 -14.18 2.13 -4.60
CA PHE A 81 -14.40 2.70 -3.24
C PHE A 81 -13.67 4.05 -3.04
N ASP A 82 -13.51 4.85 -4.09
CA ASP A 82 -12.85 6.17 -4.06
C ASP A 82 -11.38 6.15 -3.59
N LEU A 83 -10.72 4.98 -3.68
CA LEU A 83 -9.30 4.84 -3.38
C LEU A 83 -8.46 5.04 -4.64
N ASN A 84 -7.49 5.95 -4.57
CA ASN A 84 -6.61 6.23 -5.70
C ASN A 84 -5.31 5.44 -5.57
N PHE A 85 -5.00 4.61 -6.55
CA PHE A 85 -3.76 3.85 -6.58
C PHE A 85 -2.53 4.78 -6.60
N VAL A 86 -1.56 4.51 -5.73
CA VAL A 86 -0.32 5.30 -5.61
C VAL A 86 0.85 4.52 -6.18
N CYS A 87 1.17 3.37 -5.59
CA CYS A 87 2.27 2.52 -6.04
C CYS A 87 2.17 1.11 -5.47
N SER A 88 3.04 0.21 -5.95
CA SER A 88 3.15 -1.18 -5.53
C SER A 88 4.61 -1.65 -5.58
N ASN A 89 4.97 -2.63 -4.76
CA ASN A 89 6.22 -3.38 -4.88
C ASN A 89 6.00 -4.89 -5.10
N GLY A 90 4.83 -5.28 -5.58
CA GLY A 90 4.44 -6.68 -5.73
C GLY A 90 3.87 -7.29 -4.45
N MET A 91 4.42 -6.97 -3.28
CA MET A 91 3.88 -7.42 -1.98
C MET A 91 2.68 -6.60 -1.52
N PHE A 92 2.84 -5.28 -1.54
CA PHE A 92 1.82 -4.33 -1.11
C PHE A 92 1.38 -3.44 -2.27
N GLN A 93 0.10 -3.08 -2.27
CA GLN A 93 -0.41 -1.93 -3.01
C GLN A 93 -0.77 -0.81 -2.03
N ILE A 94 -0.32 0.40 -2.32
CA ILE A 94 -0.63 1.59 -1.53
C ILE A 94 -1.67 2.41 -2.30
N TYR A 95 -2.73 2.76 -1.60
CA TYR A 95 -3.78 3.63 -2.09
C TYR A 95 -3.88 4.90 -1.24
N SER A 96 -4.52 5.91 -1.79
CA SER A 96 -4.76 7.19 -1.14
C SER A 96 -6.25 7.55 -1.17
N SER A 97 -6.71 8.19 -0.10
CA SER A 97 -8.06 8.74 0.03
C SER A 97 -8.00 10.13 0.64
N ARG A 98 -9.03 10.94 0.36
CA ARG A 98 -9.27 12.19 1.07
C ARG A 98 -9.99 11.99 2.41
N GLN A 99 -10.56 10.80 2.61
CA GLN A 99 -11.24 10.43 3.84
C GLN A 99 -10.35 9.44 4.61
N ASP A 100 -10.41 9.51 5.94
CA ASP A 100 -9.82 8.48 6.79
C ASP A 100 -10.70 7.24 6.73
N LEU A 101 -10.32 6.29 5.87
CA LEU A 101 -11.04 5.04 5.67
C LEU A 101 -10.35 3.94 6.48
N ASP A 102 -11.02 3.45 7.51
CA ASP A 102 -10.55 2.29 8.26
C ASP A 102 -10.94 1.01 7.52
N ILE A 103 -10.11 0.62 6.56
CA ILE A 103 -10.29 -0.62 5.80
C ILE A 103 -9.64 -1.74 6.60
N TYR A 104 -10.47 -2.40 7.43
CA TYR A 104 -10.10 -3.61 8.13
C TYR A 104 -9.75 -4.71 7.11
N THR A 105 -8.48 -5.11 7.08
CA THR A 105 -7.96 -6.22 6.26
C THR A 105 -7.35 -7.33 7.11
N ASP A 106 -7.61 -7.31 8.43
CA ASP A 106 -6.93 -8.16 9.42
C ASP A 106 -7.46 -9.61 9.46
N GLU A 107 -8.45 -9.99 8.64
CA GLU A 107 -8.80 -11.41 8.46
C GLU A 107 -7.85 -12.10 7.46
N GLN A 108 -6.60 -12.32 7.89
CA GLN A 108 -5.90 -13.55 7.51
C GLN A 108 -6.22 -14.63 8.54
N THR A 109 -7.40 -15.24 8.42
CA THR A 109 -7.60 -16.64 8.80
C THR A 109 -8.69 -17.21 7.89
N GLU A 110 -8.30 -18.14 7.01
CA GLU A 110 -9.18 -18.99 6.18
C GLU A 110 -9.86 -18.36 4.94
N LEU A 111 -9.08 -17.92 3.95
CA LEU A 111 -9.52 -18.00 2.53
C LEU A 111 -9.04 -19.28 1.83
N SER A 112 -8.57 -20.26 2.59
CA SER A 112 -8.38 -21.65 2.14
C SER A 112 -9.67 -22.47 2.10
N THR A 113 -10.85 -21.86 2.30
CA THR A 113 -12.11 -22.61 2.37
C THR A 113 -13.33 -21.80 1.92
N ILE A 114 -13.32 -21.22 0.72
CA ILE A 114 -14.57 -20.93 0.01
C ILE A 114 -14.43 -21.35 -1.47
N CYS A 115 -14.93 -22.56 -1.72
CA CYS A 115 -15.33 -23.21 -2.98
C CYS A 115 -14.29 -23.42 -4.08
#